data_AF-A0A0L7TIG9-F1
#
_entry.id   AF-A0A0L7TIG9-F1
#
_cell.length_a   1.000
_cell.length_b   1.000
_cell.length_c   1.000
_cell.angle_alpha   90.00
_cell.angle_beta   90.00
_cell.angle_gamma   90.00
#
_symmetry.space_group_name_H-M   'P 1'
#
loop_
_entity.id
_entity.type
_entity.pdbx_description
1 polymer ?
#
loop_
_entity_poly.entity_id
_entity_poly.type
_entity_poly.pdbx_seq_one_letter_code
_entity_poly.pdbx_strand_id
1 'polypeptide(L)'
;GFLFKMYGLPAAAIAIWHSAKPENRAKVGGIMISAALTSFLTGITEPIEFSFMFVAPILYVIHAILAGLAFPICILLGMRDGTSFSHGLIDFIVLSGNSSKIWLFPIVGIVYGLVYYTIFRVLIAKLDLKTPGREEATTEQNSTAANEMAANLVTAFGGKDNITNLDACITRLRVSVADVAKVDQAGLKKLGAAGVVVAGSGVQAIFGTKSDNLKTEMDDYIRSH
;
A
#
# COMPACT_ATOMS: atom_id res chain seq x y z
N GLY A 1 16.59 -6.41 -16.96
CA GLY A 1 15.41 -5.65 -16.52
C GLY A 1 14.11 -6.38 -16.78
N PHE A 2 13.78 -6.64 -18.06
CA PHE A 2 12.46 -7.11 -18.49
C PHE A 2 11.93 -8.37 -17.76
N LEU A 3 12.75 -9.41 -17.55
CA LEU A 3 12.28 -10.68 -16.96
C LEU A 3 11.60 -10.50 -15.60
N PHE A 4 12.25 -9.82 -14.65
CA PHE A 4 11.67 -9.69 -13.31
C PHE A 4 10.58 -8.61 -13.25
N LYS A 5 10.65 -7.56 -14.07
CA LYS A 5 9.65 -6.47 -14.03
C LYS A 5 8.35 -6.81 -14.75
N MET A 6 8.44 -7.52 -15.88
CA MET A 6 7.28 -7.91 -16.67
C MET A 6 6.69 -9.26 -16.25
N TYR A 7 7.47 -10.14 -15.64
CA TYR A 7 7.00 -11.49 -15.30
C TYR A 7 7.17 -11.81 -13.81
N GLY A 8 8.36 -11.57 -13.25
CA GLY A 8 8.67 -11.92 -11.85
C GLY A 8 7.77 -11.22 -10.82
N LEU A 9 7.76 -9.88 -10.81
CA LEU A 9 7.01 -9.07 -9.87
C LEU A 9 5.49 -9.15 -10.06
N PRO A 10 4.94 -9.16 -11.29
CA PRO A 10 3.54 -9.49 -11.49
C PRO A 10 3.16 -10.87 -10.91
N ALA A 11 4.02 -11.88 -11.07
CA ALA A 11 3.80 -13.19 -10.47
C ALA A 11 3.90 -13.17 -8.93
N ALA A 12 4.82 -12.38 -8.37
CA ALA A 12 4.90 -12.14 -6.93
C ALA A 12 3.63 -11.45 -6.38
N ALA A 13 3.09 -10.46 -7.11
CA ALA A 13 1.86 -9.78 -6.75
C ALA A 13 0.66 -10.75 -6.73
N ILE A 14 0.57 -11.66 -7.70
CA ILE A 14 -0.42 -12.74 -7.71
C ILE A 14 -0.20 -13.70 -6.53
N ALA A 15 1.05 -14.04 -6.20
CA ALA A 15 1.36 -14.88 -5.04
C ALA A 15 0.93 -14.23 -3.71
N ILE A 16 1.15 -12.92 -3.55
CA ILE A 16 0.69 -12.13 -2.40
C ILE A 16 -0.85 -12.14 -2.34
N TRP A 17 -1.51 -11.84 -3.45
CA TRP A 17 -2.98 -11.84 -3.54
C TRP A 17 -3.58 -13.19 -3.16
N HIS A 18 -3.08 -14.29 -3.72
CA HIS A 18 -3.56 -15.62 -3.38
C HIS A 18 -3.32 -15.97 -1.91
N SER A 19 -2.30 -15.36 -1.28
CA SER A 19 -1.91 -15.66 0.11
C SER A 19 -2.67 -14.83 1.14
N ALA A 20 -3.36 -13.77 0.71
CA ALA A 20 -4.26 -13.01 1.54
C ALA A 20 -5.39 -13.89 2.10
N LYS A 21 -5.83 -13.56 3.32
CA LYS A 21 -6.98 -14.18 3.96
C LYS A 21 -8.26 -13.96 3.13
N PRO A 22 -9.22 -14.89 3.15
CA PRO A 22 -10.44 -14.81 2.33
C PRO A 22 -11.15 -13.46 2.41
N GLU A 23 -11.26 -12.90 3.61
CA GLU A 23 -11.89 -11.62 3.91
C GLU A 23 -11.19 -10.41 3.24
N ASN A 24 -9.87 -10.48 3.07
CA ASN A 24 -9.07 -9.39 2.50
C ASN A 24 -8.77 -9.58 1.00
N ARG A 25 -9.11 -10.74 0.43
CA ARG A 25 -8.66 -11.14 -0.92
C ARG A 25 -9.14 -10.20 -2.02
N ALA A 26 -10.35 -9.65 -1.91
CA ALA A 26 -10.86 -8.70 -2.90
C ALA A 26 -10.05 -7.38 -2.88
N LYS A 27 -9.85 -6.81 -1.69
CA LYS A 27 -9.07 -5.58 -1.48
C LYS A 27 -7.63 -5.74 -1.95
N VAL A 28 -6.95 -6.80 -1.49
CA VAL A 28 -5.55 -7.06 -1.87
C VAL A 28 -5.43 -7.35 -3.36
N GLY A 29 -6.39 -8.09 -3.94
CA GLY A 29 -6.41 -8.38 -5.37
C GLY A 29 -6.43 -7.11 -6.23
N GLY A 30 -7.31 -6.15 -5.91
CA GLY A 30 -7.37 -4.88 -6.62
C GLY A 30 -6.04 -4.10 -6.59
N ILE A 31 -5.42 -4.02 -5.41
CA ILE A 31 -4.14 -3.31 -5.23
C ILE A 31 -3.01 -4.03 -5.99
N MET A 32 -2.90 -5.35 -5.84
CA MET A 32 -1.84 -6.15 -6.44
C MET A 32 -1.95 -6.24 -7.96
N ILE A 33 -3.16 -6.34 -8.51
CA ILE A 33 -3.36 -6.34 -9.97
C ILE A 33 -2.98 -4.98 -10.57
N SER A 34 -3.40 -3.87 -9.94
CA SER A 34 -3.04 -2.52 -10.39
C SER A 34 -1.53 -2.33 -10.39
N ALA A 35 -0.86 -2.67 -9.29
CA ALA A 35 0.59 -2.60 -9.16
C ALA A 35 1.33 -3.51 -10.16
N ALA A 36 0.84 -4.74 -10.37
CA ALA A 36 1.36 -5.67 -11.37
C ALA A 36 1.25 -5.11 -12.79
N LEU A 37 0.11 -4.49 -13.13
CA LEU A 37 -0.09 -3.88 -14.44
C LEU A 37 0.85 -2.68 -14.65
N THR A 38 1.05 -1.84 -13.61
CA THR A 38 2.03 -0.76 -13.66
C THR A 38 3.44 -1.28 -13.90
N SER A 39 3.90 -2.27 -13.12
CA SER A 39 5.22 -2.90 -13.31
C SER A 39 5.36 -3.53 -14.69
N PHE A 40 4.32 -4.19 -15.19
CA PHE A 40 4.34 -4.81 -16.50
C PHE A 40 4.43 -3.79 -17.63
N LEU A 41 3.59 -2.76 -17.62
CA LEU A 41 3.51 -1.78 -18.70
C LEU A 41 4.68 -0.81 -18.68
N THR A 42 4.97 -0.24 -17.52
CA THR A 42 5.94 0.85 -17.39
C THR A 42 7.27 0.37 -16.84
N GLY A 43 7.34 -0.71 -16.05
CA GLY A 43 8.57 -1.14 -15.39
C GLY A 43 8.84 -0.46 -14.04
N ILE A 44 7.86 0.28 -13.51
CA ILE A 44 7.86 0.84 -12.15
C ILE A 44 7.47 -0.28 -11.16
N THR A 45 8.35 -0.58 -10.21
CA THR A 45 8.26 -1.77 -9.35
C THR A 45 7.90 -1.46 -7.91
N GLU A 46 8.09 -0.21 -7.51
CA GLU A 46 7.95 0.31 -6.15
C GLU A 46 6.59 -0.02 -5.52
N PRO A 47 5.44 0.09 -6.23
CA PRO A 47 4.14 -0.26 -5.65
C PRO A 47 4.05 -1.72 -5.19
N ILE A 48 4.76 -2.64 -5.85
CA ILE A 48 4.80 -4.06 -5.46
C ILE A 48 5.86 -4.26 -4.37
N GLU A 49 7.06 -3.70 -4.54
CA GLU A 49 8.17 -3.89 -3.61
C GLU A 49 7.87 -3.33 -2.22
N PHE A 50 7.27 -2.14 -2.14
CA PHE A 50 6.89 -1.52 -0.88
C PHE A 50 5.84 -2.32 -0.11
N SER A 51 5.05 -3.14 -0.81
CA SER A 51 4.03 -3.98 -0.19
C SER A 51 4.61 -5.09 0.71
N PHE A 52 5.87 -5.49 0.51
CA PHE A 52 6.50 -6.56 1.28
C PHE A 52 7.88 -6.21 1.85
N MET A 53 8.57 -5.19 1.35
CA MET A 53 9.94 -4.85 1.79
C MET A 53 10.04 -4.58 3.30
N PHE A 54 9.05 -3.88 3.87
CA PHE A 54 9.05 -3.53 5.30
C PHE A 54 8.45 -4.62 6.19
N VAL A 55 7.53 -5.43 5.65
CA VAL A 55 6.77 -6.41 6.43
C VAL A 55 7.37 -7.82 6.36
N ALA A 56 8.05 -8.12 5.25
CA ALA A 56 8.70 -9.40 5.00
C ALA A 56 10.08 -9.19 4.34
N PRO A 57 11.09 -8.71 5.10
CA PRO A 57 12.43 -8.41 4.56
C PRO A 57 13.10 -9.60 3.85
N ILE A 58 12.80 -10.82 4.28
CA ILE A 58 13.30 -12.05 3.65
C ILE A 58 12.86 -12.13 2.18
N LEU A 59 11.61 -11.77 1.86
CA LEU A 59 11.13 -11.75 0.47
C LEU A 59 11.87 -10.71 -0.36
N TYR A 60 12.28 -9.59 0.25
CA TYR A 60 13.08 -8.57 -0.42
C TYR A 60 14.49 -9.02 -0.74
N VAL A 61 15.16 -9.72 0.17
CA VAL A 61 16.47 -10.32 -0.09
C VAL A 61 16.38 -11.34 -1.23
N ILE A 62 15.38 -12.22 -1.20
CA ILE A 62 15.16 -13.22 -2.25
C ILE A 62 14.83 -12.53 -3.59
N HIS A 63 13.98 -11.51 -3.58
CA HIS A 63 13.69 -10.71 -4.76
C HIS A 63 14.95 -10.05 -5.33
N ALA A 64 15.81 -9.47 -4.50
CA ALA A 64 17.05 -8.85 -4.96
C ALA A 64 17.98 -9.86 -5.67
N ILE A 65 18.10 -11.08 -5.12
CA ILE A 65 18.85 -12.17 -5.74
C ILE A 65 18.24 -12.57 -7.08
N LEU A 66 16.92 -12.79 -7.12
CA LEU A 66 16.21 -13.16 -8.34
C LEU A 66 16.25 -12.02 -9.38
N ALA A 67 16.12 -10.76 -8.99
CA ALA A 67 16.27 -9.62 -9.89
C ALA A 67 17.69 -9.57 -10.49
N GLY A 68 18.71 -9.83 -9.67
CA GLY A 68 20.10 -9.95 -10.10
C GLY A 68 20.33 -11.11 -11.09
N LEU A 69 19.76 -12.28 -10.83
CA LEU A 69 19.90 -13.48 -11.69
C LEU A 69 19.27 -13.31 -13.08
N ALA A 70 18.31 -12.40 -13.25
CA ALA A 70 17.71 -12.14 -14.55
C ALA A 70 18.74 -11.72 -15.61
N PHE A 71 19.75 -10.94 -15.23
CA PHE A 71 20.77 -10.43 -16.15
C PHE A 71 21.70 -11.52 -16.70
N PRO A 72 22.38 -12.34 -15.88
CA PRO A 72 23.22 -13.43 -16.38
C PRO A 72 22.42 -14.47 -17.18
N ILE A 73 21.16 -14.75 -16.83
CA ILE A 73 20.29 -15.63 -17.63
C ILE A 73 20.14 -15.09 -19.07
N CYS A 74 19.82 -13.79 -19.22
CA CYS A 74 19.74 -13.17 -20.55
C CYS A 74 21.08 -13.24 -21.30
N ILE A 75 22.21 -13.00 -20.61
CA ILE A 75 23.55 -13.05 -21.21
C ILE A 75 23.86 -14.46 -21.72
N LEU A 76 23.65 -15.49 -20.90
CA LEU A 76 23.94 -16.89 -21.23
C LEU A 76 23.10 -17.39 -22.41
N LEU A 77 21.83 -16.99 -22.47
CA LEU A 77 20.93 -17.34 -23.57
C LEU A 77 21.16 -16.48 -24.83
N GLY A 78 22.00 -15.44 -24.73
CA GLY A 78 22.25 -14.48 -25.80
C GLY A 78 21.02 -13.67 -26.17
N MET A 79 20.12 -13.46 -25.21
CA MET A 79 18.90 -12.66 -25.35
C MET A 79 19.21 -11.21 -25.06
N ARG A 80 18.91 -10.34 -26.02
CA ARG A 80 19.15 -8.91 -25.90
C ARG A 80 17.93 -8.15 -26.42
N ASP A 81 17.65 -7.03 -25.79
CA ASP A 81 16.66 -6.09 -26.27
C ASP A 81 17.20 -4.68 -26.02
N GLY A 82 16.70 -3.69 -26.76
CA GLY A 82 17.07 -2.31 -26.52
C GLY A 82 16.62 -1.88 -25.12
N THR A 83 17.50 -1.19 -24.39
CA THR A 83 17.21 -0.76 -23.03
C THR A 83 17.16 0.76 -22.96
N SER A 84 16.13 1.28 -22.30
CA SER A 84 16.09 2.63 -21.76
C SER A 84 16.19 2.54 -20.23
N PHE A 85 15.48 3.40 -19.50
CA PHE A 85 15.46 3.40 -18.05
C PHE A 85 14.50 2.34 -17.47
N SER A 86 13.30 2.21 -18.03
CA SER A 86 12.15 1.67 -17.30
C SER A 86 12.03 0.14 -17.39
N HIS A 87 12.29 -0.42 -18.58
CA HIS A 87 12.22 -1.86 -18.86
C HIS A 87 10.82 -2.48 -18.66
N GLY A 88 9.77 -1.73 -18.97
CA GLY A 88 8.39 -2.22 -19.09
C GLY A 88 8.08 -2.72 -20.51
N LEU A 89 6.84 -3.20 -20.72
CA LEU A 89 6.34 -3.66 -22.01
C LEU A 89 6.43 -2.55 -23.08
N ILE A 90 6.16 -1.30 -22.71
CA ILE A 90 6.20 -0.18 -23.66
C ILE A 90 7.63 -0.03 -24.20
N ASP A 91 8.63 -0.01 -23.31
CA ASP A 91 10.04 0.02 -23.68
C ASP A 91 10.41 -1.19 -24.55
N PHE A 92 9.97 -2.38 -24.15
CA PHE A 92 10.24 -3.65 -24.86
C PHE A 92 9.75 -3.61 -26.32
N ILE A 93 8.54 -3.10 -26.56
CA ILE A 93 7.98 -3.00 -27.91
C ILE A 93 8.70 -1.91 -28.71
N VAL A 94 8.86 -0.71 -28.13
CA VAL A 94 9.43 0.45 -28.83
C VAL A 94 10.90 0.21 -29.20
N LEU A 95 11.65 -0.48 -28.35
CA LEU A 95 13.09 -0.71 -28.54
C LEU A 95 13.43 -2.05 -29.21
N SER A 96 12.41 -2.84 -29.56
CA SER A 96 12.54 -4.17 -30.18
C SER A 96 13.37 -4.20 -31.47
N GLY A 97 13.51 -3.06 -32.16
CA GLY A 97 14.34 -2.94 -33.37
C GLY A 97 15.83 -3.22 -33.14
N ASN A 98 16.33 -3.10 -31.90
CA ASN A 98 17.71 -3.41 -31.52
C ASN A 98 17.86 -4.76 -30.80
N SER A 99 16.86 -5.64 -30.93
CA SER A 99 16.79 -6.90 -30.18
C SER A 99 17.51 -8.07 -30.86
N SER A 100 17.89 -9.05 -30.05
CA SER A 100 18.38 -10.35 -30.46
C SER A 100 17.66 -11.44 -29.69
N LYS A 101 17.13 -12.43 -30.40
CA LYS A 101 16.33 -13.53 -29.83
C LYS A 101 15.15 -13.03 -28.97
N ILE A 102 14.48 -11.97 -29.41
CA ILE A 102 13.36 -11.34 -28.68
C ILE A 102 12.23 -12.33 -28.35
N TRP A 103 11.99 -13.31 -29.22
CA TRP A 103 10.99 -14.36 -29.04
C TRP A 103 11.22 -15.23 -27.80
N LEU A 104 12.45 -15.28 -27.25
CA LEU A 104 12.73 -16.00 -26.01
C LEU A 104 12.24 -15.25 -24.77
N PHE A 105 12.06 -13.93 -24.81
CA PHE A 105 11.62 -13.14 -23.65
C PHE A 105 10.27 -13.60 -23.08
N PRO A 106 9.20 -13.81 -23.87
CA PRO A 106 7.95 -14.33 -23.33
C PRO A 106 8.08 -15.76 -22.78
N ILE A 107 8.86 -16.63 -23.42
CA ILE A 107 9.03 -18.03 -22.98
C ILE A 107 9.78 -18.09 -21.66
N VAL A 108 10.99 -17.49 -21.63
CA VAL A 108 11.83 -17.45 -20.43
C VAL A 108 11.16 -16.62 -19.35
N GLY A 109 10.49 -15.53 -19.71
CA GLY A 109 9.71 -14.69 -18.81
C GLY A 109 8.62 -15.45 -18.09
N ILE A 110 7.79 -16.23 -18.79
CA ILE A 110 6.76 -17.06 -18.16
C ILE A 110 7.37 -18.06 -17.18
N VAL A 111 8.44 -18.76 -17.57
CA VAL A 111 9.16 -19.68 -16.67
C VAL A 111 9.69 -18.92 -15.44
N TYR A 112 10.23 -17.71 -15.64
CA TYR A 112 10.72 -16.86 -14.56
C TYR A 112 9.61 -16.42 -13.61
N GLY A 113 8.45 -16.06 -14.15
CA GLY A 113 7.25 -15.73 -13.39
C GLY A 113 6.76 -16.91 -12.55
N LEU A 114 6.75 -18.13 -13.11
CA LEU A 114 6.41 -19.34 -12.37
C LEU A 114 7.37 -19.57 -11.20
N VAL A 115 8.69 -19.41 -11.41
CA VAL A 115 9.69 -19.51 -10.34
C VAL A 115 9.42 -18.47 -9.24
N TYR A 116 9.19 -17.21 -9.63
CA TYR A 116 8.83 -16.14 -8.68
C TYR A 116 7.57 -16.47 -7.89
N TYR A 117 6.50 -16.86 -8.57
CA TYR A 117 5.24 -17.22 -7.94
C TYR A 117 5.42 -18.33 -6.92
N THR A 118 6.08 -19.42 -7.31
CA THR A 118 6.28 -20.58 -6.43
C THR A 118 7.14 -20.23 -5.24
N ILE A 119 8.25 -19.51 -5.42
CA ILE A 119 9.12 -19.09 -4.31
C ILE A 119 8.35 -18.18 -3.33
N PHE A 120 7.69 -17.14 -3.83
CA PHE A 120 6.92 -16.22 -2.99
C PHE A 120 5.80 -16.96 -2.26
N ARG A 121 5.01 -17.74 -2.98
CA ARG A 121 3.88 -18.51 -2.41
C ARG A 121 4.33 -19.46 -1.32
N VAL A 122 5.42 -20.20 -1.55
CA VAL A 122 5.94 -21.17 -0.59
C VAL A 122 6.53 -20.47 0.64
N LEU A 123 7.32 -19.41 0.47
CA LEU A 123 7.92 -18.69 1.59
C LEU A 123 6.85 -17.99 2.44
N ILE A 124 5.85 -17.36 1.81
CA ILE A 124 4.74 -16.72 2.53
C ILE A 124 4.00 -17.77 3.37
N ALA A 125 3.66 -18.92 2.79
CA ALA A 125 2.93 -19.97 3.49
C ALA A 125 3.76 -20.66 4.58
N LYS A 126 5.03 -21.01 4.31
CA LYS A 126 5.86 -21.78 5.25
C LYS A 126 6.38 -20.95 6.42
N LEU A 127 6.68 -19.67 6.21
CA LEU A 127 7.26 -18.80 7.24
C LEU A 127 6.21 -17.87 7.89
N ASP A 128 4.92 -18.09 7.60
CA ASP A 128 3.80 -17.24 8.02
C ASP A 128 4.06 -15.73 7.84
N LEU A 129 4.62 -15.34 6.69
CA LEU A 129 4.97 -13.94 6.44
C LEU A 129 3.71 -13.07 6.35
N LYS A 130 3.68 -11.95 7.09
CA LYS A 130 2.52 -11.05 7.20
C LYS A 130 2.37 -10.11 5.99
N THR A 131 2.44 -10.65 4.77
CA THR A 131 2.19 -9.89 3.54
C THR A 131 0.79 -9.27 3.53
N PRO A 132 0.51 -8.24 2.70
CA PRO A 132 -0.78 -7.54 2.70
C PRO A 132 -1.99 -8.49 2.70
N GLY A 133 -2.91 -8.25 3.65
CA GLY A 133 -4.10 -9.08 3.87
C GLY A 133 -3.88 -10.39 4.64
N ARG A 134 -2.67 -10.64 5.15
CA ARG A 134 -2.35 -11.71 6.13
C ARG A 134 -2.13 -11.21 7.55
N GLU A 135 -2.27 -9.90 7.76
CA GLU A 135 -2.30 -9.29 9.07
C GLU A 135 -3.36 -9.99 9.94
N GLU A 136 -3.07 -10.17 11.22
CA GLU A 136 -4.12 -10.49 12.20
C GLU A 136 -5.20 -9.43 12.02
N ALA A 137 -6.47 -9.84 11.89
CA ALA A 137 -7.53 -8.86 12.03
C ALA A 137 -7.27 -8.24 13.40
N THR A 138 -7.03 -6.93 13.45
CA THR A 138 -7.15 -6.20 14.70
C THR A 138 -8.58 -6.46 15.11
N THR A 139 -8.77 -7.50 15.92
CA THR A 139 -10.06 -7.81 16.50
C THR A 139 -10.53 -6.50 17.10
N GLU A 140 -11.81 -6.25 16.99
CA GLU A 140 -12.52 -5.07 17.47
C GLU A 140 -12.39 -4.86 19.00
N GLN A 141 -11.26 -5.18 19.62
CA GLN A 141 -10.86 -4.78 20.97
C GLN A 141 -10.58 -3.28 21.07
N ASN A 142 -10.50 -2.56 19.95
CA ASN A 142 -10.53 -1.10 19.96
C ASN A 142 -11.96 -0.52 19.91
N SER A 143 -13.03 -1.33 19.77
CA SER A 143 -14.39 -0.77 19.63
C SER A 143 -14.91 -0.05 20.88
N THR A 144 -14.35 -0.29 22.07
CA THR A 144 -14.66 0.50 23.27
C THR A 144 -13.74 1.72 23.38
N ALA A 145 -12.42 1.53 23.33
CA ALA A 145 -11.46 2.63 23.49
C ALA A 145 -11.45 3.63 22.31
N ALA A 146 -11.60 3.16 21.06
CA ALA A 146 -11.68 4.02 19.87
C ALA A 146 -13.04 4.72 19.78
N ASN A 147 -14.12 4.06 20.19
CA ASN A 147 -15.44 4.70 20.26
C ASN A 147 -15.49 5.74 21.39
N GLU A 148 -14.86 5.48 22.54
CA GLU A 148 -14.64 6.49 23.57
C GLU A 148 -13.76 7.64 23.07
N MET A 149 -12.69 7.36 22.32
CA MET A 149 -11.83 8.40 21.77
C MET A 149 -12.56 9.26 20.73
N ALA A 150 -13.31 8.64 19.82
CA ALA A 150 -14.15 9.34 18.84
C ALA A 150 -15.23 10.18 19.53
N ALA A 151 -15.94 9.62 20.52
CA ALA A 151 -16.93 10.34 21.31
C ALA A 151 -16.31 11.55 22.02
N ASN A 152 -15.18 11.37 22.71
CA ASN A 152 -14.47 12.44 23.41
C ASN A 152 -13.97 13.52 22.44
N LEU A 153 -13.51 13.17 21.24
CA LEU A 153 -13.11 14.13 20.20
C LEU A 153 -14.32 14.91 19.69
N VAL A 154 -15.44 14.23 19.38
CA VAL A 154 -16.67 14.89 18.94
C VAL A 154 -17.19 15.86 20.01
N THR A 155 -17.17 15.47 21.29
CA THR A 155 -17.49 16.36 22.41
C THR A 155 -16.52 17.54 22.49
N ALA A 156 -15.21 17.31 22.35
CA ALA A 156 -14.21 18.38 22.38
C ALA A 156 -14.35 19.38 21.21
N PHE A 157 -14.89 18.96 20.07
CA PHE A 157 -15.23 19.86 18.96
C PHE A 157 -16.60 20.55 19.12
N GLY A 158 -17.27 20.41 20.27
CA GLY A 158 -18.54 21.07 20.57
C GLY A 158 -19.78 20.22 20.26
N GLY A 159 -19.61 18.91 20.04
CA GLY A 159 -20.68 17.97 19.73
C GLY A 159 -20.98 17.83 18.23
N LYS A 160 -21.80 16.82 17.90
CA LYS A 160 -22.19 16.48 16.52
C LYS A 160 -22.80 17.68 15.78
N ASP A 161 -23.67 18.44 16.44
CA ASP A 161 -24.35 19.60 15.84
C ASP A 161 -23.39 20.75 15.49
N ASN A 162 -22.20 20.77 16.11
CA ASN A 162 -21.21 21.80 15.84
C ASN A 162 -20.27 21.43 14.69
N ILE A 163 -20.20 20.15 14.29
CA ILE A 163 -19.28 19.67 13.25
C ILE A 163 -20.00 19.70 11.89
N THR A 164 -19.47 20.49 10.95
CA THR A 164 -20.03 20.62 9.60
C THR A 164 -19.27 19.79 8.57
N ASN A 165 -17.97 19.56 8.77
CA ASN A 165 -17.14 18.76 7.88
C ASN A 165 -15.96 18.15 8.63
N LEU A 166 -15.59 16.92 8.27
CA LEU A 166 -14.43 16.19 8.77
C LEU A 166 -13.52 15.79 7.60
N ASP A 167 -12.29 16.27 7.64
CA ASP A 167 -11.24 15.96 6.67
C ASP A 167 -9.92 15.65 7.41
N ALA A 168 -9.03 14.90 6.78
CA ALA A 168 -7.72 14.60 7.35
C ALA A 168 -6.62 14.63 6.30
N CYS A 169 -5.46 15.12 6.71
CA CYS A 169 -4.20 14.96 6.01
C CYS A 169 -3.33 13.94 6.75
N ILE A 170 -2.11 13.71 6.27
CA ILE A 170 -1.14 12.78 6.88
C ILE A 170 -0.93 13.02 8.38
N THR A 171 -0.93 14.28 8.83
CA THR A 171 -0.61 14.64 10.23
C THR A 171 -1.66 15.48 10.95
N ARG A 172 -2.71 15.90 10.24
CA ARG A 172 -3.69 16.87 10.76
C ARG A 172 -5.11 16.40 10.51
N LEU A 173 -5.91 16.43 11.56
CA LEU A 173 -7.36 16.35 11.50
C LEU A 173 -7.92 17.77 11.32
N ARG A 174 -8.67 18.00 10.24
CA ARG A 174 -9.30 19.28 9.91
C ARG A 174 -10.81 19.15 10.14
N VAL A 175 -11.31 19.95 11.07
CA VAL A 175 -12.73 19.94 11.43
C VAL A 175 -13.30 21.32 11.16
N SER A 176 -14.24 21.40 10.23
CA SER A 176 -15.03 22.63 10.04
C SER A 176 -16.13 22.65 11.09
N VAL A 177 -16.23 23.74 11.84
CA VAL A 177 -17.20 23.88 12.92
C VAL A 177 -18.14 25.06 12.68
N ALA A 178 -19.37 24.95 13.17
CA ALA A 178 -20.34 26.05 13.11
C ALA A 178 -19.94 27.17 14.09
N ASP A 179 -19.46 26.81 15.27
CA ASP A 179 -19.03 27.74 16.31
C ASP A 179 -17.69 27.29 16.93
N VAL A 180 -16.65 28.12 16.72
CA VAL A 180 -15.29 27.88 17.23
C VAL A 180 -15.24 28.03 18.75
N ALA A 181 -16.12 28.82 19.37
CA ALA A 181 -16.12 29.05 20.81
C ALA A 181 -16.53 27.80 21.61
N LYS A 182 -17.26 26.86 20.98
CA LYS A 182 -17.63 25.57 21.57
C LYS A 182 -16.52 24.53 21.53
N VAL A 183 -15.38 24.84 20.88
CA VAL A 183 -14.27 23.89 20.74
C VAL A 183 -13.34 23.97 21.95
N ASP A 184 -13.20 22.86 22.67
CA ASP A 184 -12.25 22.72 23.76
C ASP A 184 -10.85 22.36 23.24
N GLN A 185 -10.08 23.40 22.92
CA GLN A 185 -8.69 23.24 22.46
C GLN A 185 -7.78 22.59 23.50
N ALA A 186 -8.05 22.78 24.80
CA ALA A 186 -7.27 22.18 25.87
C ALA A 186 -7.59 20.68 25.99
N GLY A 187 -8.87 20.31 25.87
CA GLY A 187 -9.35 18.94 25.75
C GLY A 187 -8.70 18.20 24.58
N LEU A 188 -8.66 18.81 23.40
CA LEU A 188 -8.01 18.21 22.21
C LEU A 188 -6.51 17.91 22.44
N LYS A 189 -5.79 18.79 23.15
CA LYS A 189 -4.38 18.54 23.54
C LYS A 189 -4.26 17.38 24.54
N LYS A 190 -5.17 17.31 25.53
CA LYS A 190 -5.23 16.19 26.48
C LYS A 190 -5.54 14.85 25.80
N LEU A 191 -6.35 14.88 24.73
CA LEU A 191 -6.67 13.72 23.91
C LEU A 191 -5.53 13.32 22.95
N GLY A 192 -4.38 14.01 22.99
CA GLY A 192 -3.17 13.63 22.26
C GLY A 192 -2.83 14.50 21.05
N ALA A 193 -3.50 15.64 20.86
CA ALA A 193 -3.11 16.59 19.83
C ALA A 193 -1.80 17.29 20.22
N ALA A 194 -0.76 17.18 19.38
CA ALA A 194 0.50 17.89 19.56
C ALA A 194 0.32 19.42 19.43
N GLY A 195 -0.72 19.85 18.71
CA GLY A 195 -1.09 21.25 18.56
C GLY A 195 -2.49 21.38 17.99
N VAL A 196 -3.13 22.50 18.30
CA VAL A 196 -4.46 22.86 17.81
C VAL A 196 -4.37 24.27 17.24
N VAL A 197 -4.84 24.46 16.01
CA VAL A 197 -4.79 25.73 15.28
C VAL A 197 -6.18 26.06 14.78
N VAL A 198 -6.65 27.27 15.10
CA VAL A 198 -7.89 27.82 14.55
C VAL A 198 -7.57 28.54 13.25
N ALA A 199 -8.27 28.21 12.17
CA ALA A 199 -8.11 28.81 10.85
C ALA A 199 -9.49 29.15 10.27
N GLY A 200 -9.92 30.40 10.45
CA GLY A 200 -11.25 30.86 10.01
C GLY A 200 -12.37 30.12 10.75
N SER A 201 -13.29 29.50 10.01
CA SER A 201 -14.38 28.66 10.53
C SER A 201 -13.99 27.19 10.78
N GLY A 202 -12.70 26.86 10.66
CA GLY A 202 -12.19 25.50 10.89
C GLY A 202 -11.17 25.42 12.01
N VAL A 203 -11.10 24.26 12.67
CA VAL A 203 -10.08 23.91 13.66
C VAL A 203 -9.25 22.75 13.14
N GLN A 204 -7.93 22.86 13.24
CA GLN A 204 -6.97 21.82 12.85
C GLN A 204 -6.26 21.28 14.09
N ALA A 205 -6.40 19.99 14.35
CA ALA A 205 -5.69 19.30 15.42
C ALA A 205 -4.62 18.37 14.84
N ILE A 206 -3.40 18.44 15.37
CA ILE A 206 -2.24 17.69 14.88
C ILE A 206 -2.11 16.39 15.68
N PHE A 207 -2.59 15.28 15.12
CA PHE A 207 -2.50 13.95 15.75
C PHE A 207 -1.43 13.04 15.10
N GLY A 208 -0.66 13.57 14.15
CA GLY A 208 0.33 12.79 13.42
C GLY A 208 -0.33 11.74 12.53
N THR A 209 0.35 10.62 12.32
CA THR A 209 -0.10 9.54 11.42
C THR A 209 -1.43 8.90 11.83
N LYS A 210 -1.99 9.26 13.00
CA LYS A 210 -3.30 8.82 13.47
C LYS A 210 -4.47 9.66 12.93
N SER A 211 -4.22 10.81 12.30
CA SER A 211 -5.28 11.74 11.89
C SER A 211 -6.32 11.13 10.94
N ASP A 212 -5.91 10.30 9.99
CA ASP A 212 -6.82 9.66 9.03
C ASP A 212 -7.72 8.60 9.69
N ASN A 213 -7.14 7.80 10.59
CA ASN A 213 -7.89 6.82 11.39
C ASN A 213 -8.92 7.52 12.29
N LEU A 214 -8.51 8.58 13.02
CA LEU A 214 -9.39 9.33 13.89
C LEU A 214 -10.55 10.00 13.14
N LYS A 215 -10.30 10.50 11.91
CA LYS A 215 -11.36 11.03 11.04
C LYS A 215 -12.41 9.96 10.74
N THR A 216 -11.95 8.75 10.41
CA THR A 216 -12.85 7.63 10.08
C THR A 216 -13.67 7.21 11.30
N GLU A 217 -13.01 7.06 12.45
CA GLU A 217 -13.68 6.72 13.72
C GLU A 217 -14.74 7.79 14.13
N MET A 218 -14.43 9.08 13.96
CA MET A 218 -15.39 10.16 14.23
C MET A 218 -16.58 10.17 13.25
N ASP A 219 -16.34 9.92 11.96
CA ASP A 219 -17.40 9.83 10.94
C ASP A 219 -18.35 8.65 11.25
N ASP A 220 -17.80 7.49 11.63
CA ASP A 220 -18.57 6.32 12.03
C ASP A 220 -19.38 6.56 13.32
N TYR A 221 -18.80 7.26 14.31
CA TYR A 221 -19.52 7.65 15.53
C TYR A 221 -20.71 8.58 15.24
N ILE A 222 -20.50 9.61 14.42
CA ILE A 222 -21.54 10.60 14.06
C ILE A 222 -22.68 9.97 13.24
N ARG A 223 -22.40 8.90 12.46
CA ARG A 223 -23.42 8.18 11.70
C ARG A 223 -24.23 7.21 12.55
N SER A 224 -23.62 6.66 13.60
CA SER A 224 -24.25 5.66 14.49
C SER A 224 -25.07 6.27 15.64
N HIS A 225 -24.85 7.56 15.96
CA HIS A 225 -25.53 8.32 17.02
C HIS A 225 -25.83 9.73 16.49
#